data_AF-A0A1F5SZP4-F1
#
_entry.id   AF-A0A1F5SZP4-F1
#
_cell.length_a   1.000
_cell.length_b   1.000
_cell.length_c   1.000
_cell.angle_alpha   90.00
_cell.angle_beta   90.00
_cell.angle_gamma   90.00
#
_symmetry.space_group_name_H-M   'P 1'
#
loop_
_entity.id
_entity.type
_entity.pdbx_description
1 polymer ?
#
loop_
_entity_poly.entity_id
_entity_poly.type
_entity_poly.pdbx_seq_one_letter_code
_entity_poly.pdbx_strand_id
1 'polypeptide(L)'
;MKNNYKLEDIRKSVYGKDANFFPTVETKAIHQVVKVDYVIPGCPVYLPEVVAVLKAFLAGLPRPVPDNAVCVECKLNENICLYERGVACLGPITRAGCNSWCINHGNICYGCRGLVSNPNTKGAKDILEKYSLSVDLIANKMNMYNKCGENDNRE
;
A
#
# COMPACT_ATOMS: atom_id res chain seq x y z
N MET A 1 13.50 -2.59 2.01
CA MET A 1 12.75 -3.55 2.86
C MET A 1 13.59 -4.79 3.11
N LYS A 2 13.42 -5.47 4.25
CA LYS A 2 14.29 -6.56 4.73
C LYS A 2 14.47 -7.69 3.72
N ASN A 3 13.41 -8.13 3.05
CA ASN A 3 13.51 -9.26 2.11
C ASN A 3 14.22 -8.91 0.79
N ASN A 4 14.66 -7.65 0.60
CA ASN A 4 15.41 -7.22 -0.59
C ASN A 4 16.93 -7.49 -0.47
N TYR A 5 17.40 -7.93 0.69
CA TYR A 5 18.81 -8.26 0.90
C TYR A 5 18.93 -9.66 1.51
N LYS A 6 20.12 -10.25 1.44
CA LYS A 6 20.40 -11.51 2.13
C LYS A 6 20.26 -11.28 3.64
N LEU A 7 19.57 -12.19 4.32
CA LEU A 7 19.28 -12.05 5.75
C LEU A 7 20.55 -11.92 6.59
N GLU A 8 21.63 -12.62 6.23
CA GLU A 8 22.92 -12.54 6.93
C GLU A 8 23.56 -11.15 6.86
N ASP A 9 23.44 -10.47 5.72
CA ASP A 9 24.00 -9.12 5.55
C ASP A 9 23.25 -8.10 6.42
N ILE A 10 21.92 -8.24 6.52
CA ILE A 10 21.09 -7.39 7.38
C ILE A 10 21.43 -7.63 8.86
N ARG A 11 21.57 -8.88 9.29
CA ARG A 11 21.92 -9.21 10.68
C ARG A 11 23.25 -8.59 11.07
N LYS A 12 24.27 -8.72 10.21
CA LYS A 12 25.58 -8.11 10.43
C LYS A 12 25.51 -6.59 10.43
N SER A 13 24.69 -5.98 9.59
CA SER A 13 24.53 -4.53 9.56
C SER A 13 23.89 -3.95 10.83
N VAL A 14 22.96 -4.66 11.47
CA VAL A 14 22.26 -4.17 12.67
C VAL A 14 22.98 -4.56 13.96
N TYR A 15 23.40 -5.83 14.07
CA TYR A 15 23.94 -6.41 15.30
C TYR A 15 25.46 -6.60 15.28
N GLY A 16 26.13 -6.39 14.14
CA GLY A 16 27.58 -6.51 14.03
C GLY A 16 28.10 -7.88 14.46
N LYS A 17 28.92 -7.89 15.52
CA LYS A 17 29.52 -9.10 16.10
C LYS A 17 28.50 -10.03 16.76
N ASP A 18 27.37 -9.47 17.20
CA ASP A 18 26.32 -10.18 17.93
C ASP A 18 25.22 -10.73 16.99
N ALA A 19 25.44 -10.69 15.68
CA ALA A 19 24.50 -11.17 14.66
C ALA A 19 24.02 -12.62 14.89
N ASN A 20 24.88 -13.46 15.46
CA ASN A 20 24.57 -14.88 15.72
C ASN A 20 23.56 -15.08 16.86
N PHE A 21 23.40 -14.13 17.78
CA PHE A 21 22.47 -14.26 18.91
C PHE A 21 21.00 -14.09 18.51
N PHE A 22 20.73 -13.44 17.38
CA PHE A 22 19.37 -13.14 16.92
C PHE A 22 19.06 -13.84 15.60
N PRO A 23 18.45 -15.05 15.63
CA PRO A 23 17.97 -15.68 14.42
C PRO A 23 16.84 -14.83 13.80
N THR A 24 16.87 -14.70 12.49
CA THR A 24 15.86 -13.94 11.76
C THR A 24 15.34 -14.74 10.58
N VAL A 25 14.04 -14.64 10.35
CA VAL A 25 13.37 -15.22 9.18
C VAL A 25 12.97 -14.14 8.19
N GLU A 26 12.64 -14.54 6.97
CA GLU A 26 12.02 -13.65 6.01
C GLU A 26 10.70 -13.08 6.54
N THR A 27 10.43 -11.83 6.15
CA THR A 27 9.15 -11.18 6.46
C THR A 27 8.07 -11.84 5.62
N LYS A 28 7.05 -12.41 6.25
CA LYS A 28 5.91 -13.01 5.57
C LYS A 28 4.64 -12.25 5.92
N ALA A 29 3.71 -12.18 4.99
CA ALA A 29 2.36 -11.72 5.29
C ALA A 29 1.62 -12.79 6.12
N ILE A 30 0.65 -12.37 6.94
CA ILE A 30 -0.02 -13.29 7.89
C ILE A 30 -0.73 -14.43 7.16
N HIS A 31 -1.35 -14.14 6.01
CA HIS A 31 -2.06 -15.14 5.20
C HIS A 31 -1.14 -16.17 4.54
N GLN A 32 0.18 -15.95 4.52
CA GLN A 32 1.16 -16.94 4.05
C GLN A 32 1.50 -17.99 5.13
N VAL A 33 1.16 -17.71 6.39
CA VAL A 33 1.52 -18.57 7.54
C VAL A 33 0.29 -19.24 8.13
N VAL A 34 -0.84 -18.52 8.17
CA VAL A 34 -2.10 -19.02 8.72
C VAL A 34 -3.26 -18.63 7.82
N LYS A 35 -4.34 -19.39 7.87
CA LYS A 35 -5.59 -19.00 7.19
C LYS A 35 -6.13 -17.71 7.82
N VAL A 36 -6.46 -16.73 6.99
CA VAL A 36 -7.00 -15.43 7.41
C VAL A 36 -8.40 -15.27 6.85
N ASP A 37 -9.37 -14.99 7.71
CA ASP A 37 -10.77 -14.82 7.32
C ASP A 37 -11.11 -13.37 6.90
N TYR A 38 -10.45 -12.37 7.49
CA TYR A 38 -10.67 -10.95 7.21
C TYR A 38 -9.35 -10.18 7.13
N VAL A 39 -9.27 -9.23 6.19
CA VAL A 39 -8.11 -8.35 6.01
C VAL A 39 -8.58 -6.90 6.01
N ILE A 40 -7.93 -6.05 6.80
CA ILE A 40 -8.15 -4.60 6.80
C ILE A 40 -6.83 -3.94 6.40
N PRO A 41 -6.70 -3.47 5.15
CA PRO A 41 -5.43 -2.90 4.66
C PRO A 41 -5.17 -1.51 5.25
N GLY A 42 -3.90 -1.19 5.53
CA GLY A 42 -3.48 0.15 5.94
C GLY A 42 -2.27 0.16 6.86
N CYS A 43 -1.51 1.25 6.83
CA CYS A 43 -0.33 1.47 7.68
C CYS A 43 -0.32 2.91 8.23
N PRO A 44 -1.06 3.20 9.32
CA PRO A 44 -1.97 2.32 10.06
C PRO A 44 -3.35 2.20 9.39
N VAL A 45 -4.19 1.33 9.94
CA VAL A 45 -5.59 1.15 9.50
C VAL A 45 -6.45 2.38 9.82
N TYR A 46 -7.49 2.61 9.02
CA TYR A 46 -8.45 3.69 9.26
C TYR A 46 -9.49 3.26 10.32
N LEU A 47 -9.52 3.93 11.47
CA LEU A 47 -10.36 3.50 12.60
C LEU A 47 -11.85 3.33 12.25
N PRO A 48 -12.50 4.24 11.49
CA PRO A 48 -13.89 4.03 11.07
C PRO A 48 -14.10 2.77 10.22
N GLU A 49 -13.11 2.37 9.43
CA GLU A 49 -13.15 1.10 8.68
C GLU A 49 -13.12 -0.09 9.63
N VAL A 50 -12.29 -0.06 10.68
CA VAL A 50 -12.23 -1.11 11.71
C VAL A 50 -13.59 -1.27 12.39
N VAL A 51 -14.22 -0.16 12.80
CA VAL A 51 -15.55 -0.17 13.42
C VAL A 51 -16.61 -0.74 12.45
N ALA A 52 -16.55 -0.37 11.17
CA ALA A 52 -17.48 -0.88 10.16
C ALA A 52 -17.31 -2.38 9.92
N VAL A 53 -16.07 -2.87 9.85
CA VAL A 53 -15.76 -4.31 9.70
C VAL A 53 -16.21 -5.08 10.93
N LEU A 54 -15.95 -4.56 12.14
CA LEU A 54 -16.39 -5.21 13.38
C LEU A 54 -17.91 -5.31 13.47
N LYS A 55 -18.65 -4.24 13.12
CA LYS A 55 -20.11 -4.26 13.08
C LYS A 55 -20.64 -5.28 12.07
N ALA A 56 -20.05 -5.33 10.88
CA ALA A 56 -20.44 -6.30 9.85
C ALA A 56 -20.18 -7.74 10.30
N PHE A 57 -19.02 -7.98 10.92
CA PHE A 57 -18.65 -9.28 11.49
C PHE A 57 -19.66 -9.73 12.56
N LEU A 58 -20.00 -8.86 13.52
CA LEU A 58 -20.98 -9.17 14.56
C LEU A 58 -22.38 -9.44 14.00
N ALA A 59 -22.73 -8.81 12.88
CA ALA A 59 -24.00 -9.04 12.17
C ALA A 59 -23.99 -10.29 11.27
N GLY A 60 -22.87 -11.01 11.16
CA GLY A 60 -22.71 -12.15 10.24
C GLY A 60 -22.72 -11.75 8.76
N LEU A 61 -22.46 -10.48 8.45
CA LEU A 61 -22.45 -9.96 7.09
C LEU A 61 -21.03 -10.01 6.50
N PRO A 62 -20.86 -10.51 5.27
CA PRO A 62 -19.59 -10.41 4.58
C PRO A 62 -19.29 -8.93 4.30
N ARG A 63 -18.10 -8.47 4.67
CA ARG A 63 -17.63 -7.14 4.28
C ARG A 63 -16.44 -7.29 3.33
N PRO A 64 -16.62 -7.10 2.01
CA PRO A 64 -15.49 -7.06 1.10
C PRO A 64 -14.64 -5.83 1.38
N VAL A 65 -13.33 -6.00 1.23
CA VAL A 65 -12.38 -4.90 1.28
C VAL A 65 -12.69 -3.97 0.09
N PRO A 66 -12.78 -2.64 0.30
CA PRO A 66 -12.99 -1.72 -0.81
C PRO A 66 -11.90 -1.91 -1.86
N ASP A 67 -12.26 -2.13 -3.13
CA ASP A 67 -11.28 -2.40 -4.20
C ASP A 67 -11.27 -1.33 -5.30
N ASN A 68 -11.94 -0.22 -5.06
CA ASN A 68 -11.81 0.98 -5.87
C ASN A 68 -10.51 1.74 -5.54
N ALA A 69 -10.06 2.59 -6.46
CA ALA A 69 -8.91 3.45 -6.23
C ALA A 69 -9.22 4.58 -5.24
N VAL A 70 -8.21 5.04 -4.48
CA VAL A 70 -8.31 6.18 -3.56
C VAL A 70 -8.84 7.44 -4.27
N CYS A 71 -8.62 7.58 -5.58
CA CYS A 71 -9.16 8.67 -6.38
C CYS A 71 -10.69 8.85 -6.23
N VAL A 72 -11.45 7.78 -6.02
CA VAL A 72 -12.91 7.85 -5.82
C VAL A 72 -13.24 8.64 -4.55
N GLU A 73 -12.66 8.23 -3.41
CA GLU A 73 -12.84 8.93 -2.13
C GLU A 73 -12.27 10.35 -2.16
N CYS A 74 -11.10 10.52 -2.80
CA CYS A 74 -10.44 11.80 -2.96
C CYS A 74 -11.33 12.83 -3.67
N LYS A 75 -12.03 12.42 -4.73
CA LYS A 75 -12.95 13.27 -5.48
C LYS A 75 -14.29 13.47 -4.77
N LEU A 76 -14.78 12.48 -4.01
CA LEU A 76 -15.94 12.67 -3.13
C LEU A 76 -15.67 13.68 -2.01
N ASN A 77 -14.41 13.78 -1.56
CA ASN A 77 -13.96 14.79 -0.60
C ASN A 77 -13.57 16.13 -1.25
N GLU A 78 -13.88 16.33 -2.54
CA GLU A 78 -13.64 17.58 -3.28
C GLU A 78 -12.17 18.05 -3.31
N ASN A 79 -11.23 17.12 -3.15
CA ASN A 79 -9.81 17.48 -3.20
C ASN A 79 -9.39 17.88 -4.61
N ILE A 80 -8.62 18.98 -4.69
CA ILE A 80 -7.93 19.40 -5.90
C ILE A 80 -6.90 18.31 -6.28
N CYS A 81 -6.83 17.98 -7.57
CA CYS A 81 -5.93 16.93 -8.02
C CYS A 81 -4.47 17.35 -7.76
N LEU A 82 -3.70 16.53 -7.03
CA LEU A 82 -2.31 16.85 -6.76
C LEU A 82 -1.44 16.87 -8.02
N TYR A 83 -1.82 16.13 -9.06
CA TYR A 83 -1.16 16.21 -10.36
C TYR A 83 -1.33 17.58 -11.03
N GLU A 84 -2.47 18.25 -10.86
CA GLU A 84 -2.67 19.63 -11.34
C GLU A 84 -1.77 20.64 -10.60
N ARG A 85 -1.30 20.27 -9.40
CA ARG A 85 -0.30 21.02 -8.64
C ARG A 85 1.13 20.60 -8.97
N GLY A 86 1.35 19.73 -9.96
CA GLY A 86 2.66 19.19 -10.33
C GLY A 86 3.24 18.18 -9.34
N VAL A 87 2.42 17.61 -8.44
CA VAL A 87 2.87 16.69 -7.40
C VAL A 87 2.45 15.26 -7.73
N ALA A 88 3.43 14.35 -7.82
CA ALA A 88 3.17 12.93 -8.05
C ALA A 88 2.48 12.26 -6.85
N CYS A 89 1.36 11.57 -7.10
CA CYS A 89 0.52 10.96 -6.08
C CYS A 89 0.16 9.52 -6.46
N LEU A 90 0.22 8.55 -5.54
CA LEU A 90 -0.08 7.13 -5.84
C LEU A 90 -1.58 6.78 -5.76
N GLY A 91 -2.45 7.78 -5.63
CA GLY A 91 -3.91 7.60 -5.50
C GLY A 91 -4.57 6.75 -6.59
N PRO A 92 -4.20 6.87 -7.89
CA PRO A 92 -4.87 6.14 -8.98
C PRO A 92 -4.74 4.61 -8.93
N ILE A 93 -3.67 4.09 -8.30
CA ILE A 93 -3.37 2.66 -8.27
C ILE A 93 -3.53 2.05 -6.87
N THR A 94 -3.75 2.88 -5.86
CA THR A 94 -3.84 2.46 -4.46
C THR A 94 -5.28 2.16 -4.07
N ARG A 95 -5.48 1.10 -3.29
CA ARG A 95 -6.79 0.70 -2.75
C ARG A 95 -7.40 1.74 -1.81
N ALA A 96 -8.69 2.03 -1.99
CA ALA A 96 -9.49 2.93 -1.17
C ALA A 96 -9.84 2.36 0.22
N GLY A 97 -10.53 3.15 1.05
CA GLY A 97 -11.01 2.83 2.40
C GLY A 97 -10.32 3.61 3.52
N CYS A 98 -9.34 4.46 3.18
CA CYS A 98 -8.74 5.41 4.13
C CYS A 98 -9.36 6.81 4.06
N ASN A 99 -10.44 6.99 3.30
CA ASN A 99 -11.11 8.28 3.12
C ASN A 99 -10.17 9.38 2.59
N SER A 100 -9.22 9.01 1.73
CA SER A 100 -8.17 9.90 1.22
C SER A 100 -7.45 10.75 2.29
N TRP A 101 -7.29 10.22 3.52
CA TRP A 101 -6.86 10.98 4.70
C TRP A 101 -5.61 11.85 4.46
N CYS A 102 -4.60 11.32 3.78
CA CYS A 102 -3.37 12.07 3.48
C CYS A 102 -3.65 13.32 2.63
N ILE A 103 -4.49 13.18 1.61
CA ILE A 103 -4.78 14.22 0.62
C ILE A 103 -5.68 15.29 1.23
N ASN A 104 -6.62 14.90 2.09
CA ASN A 104 -7.47 15.84 2.84
C ASN A 104 -6.62 16.81 3.70
N HIS A 105 -5.41 16.42 4.08
CA HIS A 105 -4.47 17.23 4.86
C HIS A 105 -3.31 17.80 4.01
N GLY A 106 -3.46 17.84 2.67
CA GLY A 106 -2.49 18.44 1.77
C GLY A 106 -1.26 17.58 1.47
N ASN A 107 -1.26 16.29 1.82
CA ASN A 107 -0.16 15.36 1.57
C ASN A 107 -0.48 14.41 0.39
N ILE A 108 0.51 13.70 -0.13
CA ILE A 108 0.33 12.74 -1.23
C ILE A 108 -0.19 11.39 -0.73
N CYS A 109 -0.82 10.62 -1.63
CA CYS A 109 -1.01 9.20 -1.37
C CYS A 109 0.32 8.44 -1.54
N TYR A 110 0.67 7.64 -0.54
CA TYR A 110 1.89 6.84 -0.52
C TYR A 110 1.72 5.38 -0.96
N GLY A 111 0.50 4.89 -1.18
CA GLY A 111 0.31 3.49 -1.57
C GLY A 111 0.36 2.47 -0.43
N CYS A 112 0.13 2.90 0.81
CA CYS A 112 0.22 2.03 1.99
C CYS A 112 -0.87 0.95 2.09
N ARG A 113 -1.98 1.09 1.35
CA ARG A 113 -3.10 0.13 1.35
C ARG A 113 -2.96 -0.98 0.30
N GLY A 114 -1.84 -0.99 -0.42
CA GLY A 114 -1.58 -1.89 -1.54
C GLY A 114 -2.33 -1.50 -2.81
N LEU A 115 -2.09 -2.28 -3.85
CA LEU A 115 -2.71 -2.11 -5.15
C LEU A 115 -4.19 -2.53 -5.14
N VAL A 116 -5.00 -1.83 -5.93
CA VAL A 116 -6.32 -2.33 -6.37
C VAL A 116 -6.16 -3.63 -7.17
N SER A 117 -7.14 -4.54 -7.12
CA SER A 117 -7.01 -5.83 -7.81
C SER A 117 -6.97 -5.69 -9.35
N ASN A 118 -7.74 -4.74 -9.89
CA ASN A 118 -7.79 -4.44 -11.31
C ASN A 118 -7.52 -2.94 -11.57
N PRO A 119 -6.24 -2.51 -11.57
CA PRO A 119 -5.91 -1.11 -11.79
C PRO A 119 -6.23 -0.71 -13.24
N ASN A 120 -6.82 0.49 -13.41
CA ASN A 120 -6.96 1.10 -14.73
C ASN A 120 -5.59 1.57 -15.23
N THR A 121 -4.81 0.64 -15.79
CA THR A 121 -3.44 0.89 -16.24
C THR A 121 -3.37 1.90 -17.38
N LYS A 122 -4.38 1.94 -18.27
CA LYS A 122 -4.47 2.94 -19.34
C LYS A 122 -4.64 4.34 -18.76
N GLY A 123 -5.65 4.53 -17.91
CA GLY A 123 -5.88 5.82 -17.26
C GLY A 123 -4.70 6.28 -16.38
N ALA A 124 -4.01 5.33 -15.74
CA ALA A 124 -2.78 5.64 -15.02
C ALA A 124 -1.69 6.18 -15.97
N LYS A 125 -1.43 5.50 -17.10
CA LYS A 125 -0.46 5.94 -18.12
C LYS A 125 -0.81 7.30 -18.73
N ASP A 126 -2.08 7.52 -19.06
CA ASP A 126 -2.55 8.80 -19.61
C ASP A 126 -2.24 9.97 -18.66
N ILE A 127 -2.37 9.76 -17.34
CA ILE A 127 -2.00 10.75 -16.33
C ILE A 127 -0.48 10.95 -16.29
N LEU A 128 0.32 9.89 -16.41
CA LEU A 128 1.78 10.02 -16.40
C LEU A 128 2.31 10.81 -17.59
N GLU A 129 1.76 10.53 -18.77
CA GLU A 129 2.07 11.24 -20.01
C GLU A 129 1.63 12.71 -19.92
N LYS A 130 0.39 12.96 -19.49
CA LYS A 130 -0.15 14.33 -19.35
C LYS A 130 0.69 15.22 -18.44
N TYR A 131 1.23 14.67 -17.35
CA TYR A 131 2.01 15.43 -16.37
C TYR A 131 3.53 15.20 -16.47
N SER A 132 4.00 14.55 -17.54
CA SER A 132 5.43 14.30 -17.80
C SER A 132 6.18 13.65 -16.62
N LEU A 133 5.52 12.69 -15.95
CA LEU A 133 6.11 12.00 -14.80
C LEU A 133 6.86 10.75 -15.24
N SER A 134 8.06 10.53 -14.70
CA SER A 134 8.81 9.31 -14.99
C SER A 134 8.18 8.11 -14.29
N VAL A 135 8.06 7.01 -15.04
CA VAL A 135 7.56 5.73 -14.54
C VAL A 135 8.46 5.22 -13.41
N ASP A 136 9.77 5.40 -13.54
CA ASP A 136 10.75 4.98 -12.54
C ASP A 136 10.57 5.70 -11.19
N LEU A 137 10.22 6.99 -11.20
CA LEU A 137 9.95 7.73 -9.97
C LEU A 137 8.74 7.15 -9.23
N ILE A 138 7.70 6.76 -9.97
CA ILE A 138 6.47 6.20 -9.41
C ILE A 138 6.71 4.79 -8.90
N ALA A 139 7.43 3.96 -9.66
CA ALA A 139 7.85 2.64 -9.24
C ALA A 139 8.68 2.71 -7.95
N ASN A 140 9.63 3.64 -7.86
CA ASN A 140 10.45 3.86 -6.66
C ASN A 140 9.63 4.35 -5.45
N LYS A 141 8.68 5.26 -5.65
CA LYS A 141 7.77 5.68 -4.57
C LYS A 141 6.88 4.53 -4.11
N MET A 142 6.39 3.73 -5.04
CA MET A 142 5.52 2.60 -4.75
C MET A 142 6.24 1.49 -3.99
N ASN A 143 7.52 1.27 -4.32
CA ASN A 143 8.41 0.34 -3.64
C ASN A 143 8.53 0.63 -2.14
N MET A 144 8.33 1.87 -1.69
CA MET A 144 8.40 2.19 -0.26
C MET A 144 7.48 1.31 0.60
N TYR A 145 6.25 1.05 0.12
CA TYR A 145 5.27 0.17 0.79
C TYR A 145 5.07 -1.18 0.10
N ASN A 146 5.46 -1.34 -1.17
CA ASN A 146 5.10 -2.51 -1.97
C ASN A 146 6.29 -3.29 -2.57
N LYS A 147 7.55 -3.00 -2.21
CA LYS A 147 8.77 -3.64 -2.79
C LYS A 147 8.83 -5.17 -2.67
N CYS A 148 8.13 -5.78 -1.73
CA CYS A 148 8.18 -7.23 -1.50
C CYS A 148 6.80 -7.86 -1.72
N GLY A 149 6.23 -7.64 -2.90
CA GLY A 149 4.94 -8.22 -3.28
C GLY A 149 5.03 -9.73 -3.49
N GLU A 150 3.90 -10.42 -3.33
CA GLU A 150 3.83 -11.89 -3.50
C GLU A 150 4.04 -12.32 -4.96
N ASN A 151 3.81 -11.41 -5.91
CA ASN A 151 3.96 -11.64 -7.34
C ASN A 151 5.37 -11.30 -7.87
N ASP A 152 6.31 -10.88 -7.01
CA ASP A 152 7.70 -10.78 -7.41
C ASP A 152 8.28 -12.20 -7.47
N ASN A 153 8.32 -12.77 -8.68
CA ASN A 153 9.06 -14.00 -8.94
C ASN A 153 10.54 -13.75 -8.63
N ARG A 154 10.94 -14.13 -7.41
CA ARG A 154 12.34 -14.18 -6.99
C ARG A 154 12.95 -15.48 -7.53
N GLU A 155 13.45 -15.45 -8.76
CA GLU A 155 14.51 -16.36 -9.20
C GLU A 155 15.87 -15.86 -8.68
#